data_AF-A0A955WPH6-F1
#
_entry.id   AF-A0A955WPH6-F1
#
_cell.length_a   1.000
_cell.length_b   1.000
_cell.length_c   1.000
_cell.angle_alpha   90.00
_cell.angle_beta   90.00
_cell.angle_gamma   90.00
#
_symmetry.space_group_name_H-M   'P 1'
#
loop_
_entity.id
_entity.type
_entity.pdbx_description
1 polymer ?
#
loop_
_entity_poly.entity_id
_entity_poly.type
_entity_poly.pdbx_seq_one_letter_code
_entity_poly.pdbx_strand_id
1 'polypeptide(L)'
;MGRLVDQIAALQNYEEFADLHWTGSFEDYLQIVKERPAVTRTAYQRLYDMILSWGTEELIDNKKKVIHYNFFDDPLNQGKDSIFGLEIPLMRLVNVIKSAAMGYGTEKRVILLHGPVGSSKSTIARLIKKGLEHYSRLPEGALYTYEWHLPEELQHVTGGEAVFPSPMNEEPLRLIPEEWRPQVFEMLGLSGLERPLKIKGDINPACRLIFRELMAHYKGDWSRVIEHIRVKRLVLSEANRIGIGTFQP
;
A
#
# COMPACT_ATOMS: atom_id res chain seq x y z
N MET A 1 33.11 23.40 20.19
CA MET A 1 32.22 23.65 19.03
C MET A 1 31.92 22.28 18.44
N GLY A 2 30.70 21.75 18.60
CA GLY A 2 30.35 20.42 18.07
C GLY A 2 30.47 20.40 16.54
N ARG A 3 30.76 19.23 15.95
CA ARG A 3 30.85 19.14 14.48
C ARG A 3 29.45 19.38 13.92
N LEU A 4 29.34 20.10 12.81
CA LEU A 4 28.06 20.33 12.12
C LEU A 4 27.32 19.02 11.81
N VAL A 5 28.08 17.94 11.58
CA VAL A 5 27.54 16.58 11.39
C VAL A 5 26.73 16.11 12.61
N ASP A 6 27.20 16.37 13.83
CA ASP A 6 26.51 15.94 15.06
C ASP A 6 25.18 16.68 15.24
N GLN A 7 25.15 17.96 14.85
CA GLN A 7 23.93 18.78 14.88
C GLN A 7 22.90 18.31 13.84
N ILE A 8 23.35 17.90 12.65
CA ILE A 8 22.48 17.36 11.61
C ILE A 8 21.99 15.96 12.00
N ALA A 9 22.86 15.11 12.54
CA ALA A 9 22.50 13.77 12.99
C ALA A 9 21.45 13.80 14.12
N ALA A 10 21.47 14.82 14.98
CA ALA A 10 20.46 15.02 16.01
C ALA A 10 19.03 15.29 15.46
N LEU A 11 18.89 15.63 14.18
CA LEU A 11 17.58 15.75 13.51
C LEU A 11 17.00 14.39 13.09
N GLN A 12 17.78 13.31 13.16
CA GLN A 12 17.33 11.98 12.78
C GLN A 12 16.30 11.44 13.78
N ASN A 13 15.12 11.12 13.28
CA ASN A 13 14.11 10.39 14.05
C ASN A 13 14.37 8.88 13.94
N TYR A 14 15.07 8.32 14.94
CA TYR A 14 15.41 6.90 14.96
C TYR A 14 14.20 5.98 15.10
N GLU A 15 13.15 6.40 15.81
CA GLU A 15 11.92 5.62 15.98
C GLU A 15 11.15 5.52 14.67
N GLU A 16 10.96 6.64 13.98
CA GLU A 16 10.35 6.65 12.64
C GLU A 16 11.20 5.84 11.65
N PHE A 17 12.53 5.96 11.71
CA PHE A 17 13.39 5.16 10.86
C PHE A 17 13.21 3.66 11.12
N ALA A 18 13.17 3.23 12.38
CA ALA A 18 12.98 1.83 12.74
C ALA A 18 11.62 1.29 12.28
N ASP A 19 10.53 2.04 12.44
CA ASP A 19 9.19 1.65 11.97
C ASP A 19 9.15 1.52 10.44
N LEU A 20 9.67 2.53 9.72
CA LEU A 20 9.65 2.55 8.25
C LEU A 20 10.57 1.49 7.61
N HIS A 21 11.54 0.98 8.36
CA HIS A 21 12.46 -0.09 7.92
C HIS A 21 12.22 -1.40 8.68
N TRP A 22 11.03 -1.58 9.27
CA TRP A 22 10.69 -2.81 9.94
C TRP A 22 10.86 -4.01 8.99
N THR A 23 11.50 -5.06 9.50
CA THR A 23 11.64 -6.35 8.83
C THR A 23 11.35 -7.46 9.84
N GLY A 24 10.75 -8.55 9.38
CA GLY A 24 10.35 -9.66 10.23
C GLY A 24 10.17 -10.96 9.45
N SER A 25 9.90 -12.03 10.17
CA SER A 25 9.47 -13.29 9.59
C SER A 25 8.04 -13.18 9.05
N PHE A 26 7.61 -14.19 8.30
CA PHE A 26 6.22 -14.31 7.89
C PHE A 26 5.26 -14.45 9.10
N GLU A 27 5.70 -15.14 10.17
CA GLU A 27 4.92 -15.27 11.40
C GLU A 27 4.71 -13.90 12.08
N ASP A 28 5.76 -13.09 12.20
CA ASP A 28 5.64 -11.73 12.75
C ASP A 28 4.62 -10.90 11.97
N TYR A 29 4.61 -11.04 10.64
CA TYR A 29 3.62 -10.41 9.78
C TYR A 29 2.20 -10.93 10.01
N LEU A 30 2.00 -12.24 10.20
CA LEU A 30 0.68 -12.79 10.52
C LEU A 30 0.12 -12.22 11.84
N GLN A 31 0.98 -12.00 12.84
CA GLN A 31 0.58 -11.33 14.08
C GLN A 31 0.16 -9.88 13.83
N ILE A 32 0.91 -9.13 13.00
CA ILE A 32 0.51 -7.77 12.58
C ILE A 32 -0.86 -7.79 11.89
N VAL A 33 -1.11 -8.73 10.98
CA VAL A 33 -2.41 -8.84 10.29
C VAL A 33 -3.53 -9.16 11.27
N LYS A 34 -3.28 -10.03 12.25
CA LYS A 34 -4.25 -10.39 13.29
C LYS A 34 -4.63 -9.20 14.16
N GLU A 35 -3.64 -8.39 14.57
CA GLU A 35 -3.85 -7.20 15.40
C GLU A 35 -4.43 -6.02 14.61
N ARG A 36 -3.95 -5.83 13.38
CA ARG A 36 -4.30 -4.69 12.51
C ARG A 36 -4.59 -5.17 11.09
N PRO A 37 -5.76 -5.79 10.83
CA PRO A 37 -6.12 -6.29 9.50
C PRO A 37 -6.11 -5.21 8.40
N ALA A 38 -6.22 -3.94 8.78
CA ALA A 38 -6.17 -2.81 7.88
C ALA A 38 -4.86 -2.72 7.06
N VAL A 39 -3.77 -3.39 7.46
CA VAL A 39 -2.52 -3.40 6.68
C VAL A 39 -2.67 -4.09 5.32
N THR A 40 -3.64 -4.99 5.20
CA THR A 40 -3.90 -5.78 3.97
C THR A 40 -4.84 -5.07 2.99
N ARG A 41 -5.09 -3.77 3.19
CA ARG A 41 -6.02 -3.00 2.34
C ARG A 41 -5.56 -2.99 0.88
N THR A 42 -6.55 -3.12 -0.01
CA THR A 42 -6.36 -2.90 -1.44
C THR A 42 -5.93 -1.45 -1.72
N ALA A 43 -5.37 -1.20 -2.92
CA ALA A 43 -4.98 0.14 -3.35
C ALA A 43 -6.13 1.16 -3.23
N TYR A 44 -7.34 0.78 -3.65
CA TYR A 44 -8.51 1.67 -3.58
C TYR A 44 -9.00 1.91 -2.15
N GLN A 45 -8.98 0.89 -1.28
CA GLN A 45 -9.30 1.08 0.15
C GLN A 45 -8.31 2.04 0.79
N ARG A 46 -7.01 1.87 0.53
CA ARG A 46 -5.95 2.75 1.03
C ARG A 46 -6.13 4.18 0.54
N LEU A 47 -6.42 4.37 -0.74
CA LEU A 47 -6.68 5.69 -1.31
C LEU A 47 -7.92 6.35 -0.70
N TYR A 48 -9.00 5.59 -0.51
CA TYR A 48 -10.22 6.10 0.10
C TYR A 48 -9.99 6.51 1.56
N ASP A 49 -9.39 5.64 2.36
CA ASP A 49 -9.14 5.89 3.78
C ASP A 49 -8.14 7.04 3.98
N MET A 50 -7.13 7.16 3.11
CA MET A 50 -6.22 8.31 3.07
C MET A 50 -6.96 9.63 2.87
N ILE A 51 -7.91 9.70 1.93
CA ILE A 51 -8.67 10.93 1.70
C ILE A 51 -9.51 11.27 2.94
N LEU A 52 -10.16 10.26 3.52
CA LEU A 52 -11.03 10.45 4.69
C LEU A 52 -10.27 10.75 5.99
N SER A 53 -8.99 10.35 6.11
CA SER A 53 -8.22 10.57 7.33
C SER A 53 -7.99 12.07 7.64
N TRP A 54 -8.19 12.95 6.65
CA TRP A 54 -8.11 14.40 6.82
C TRP A 54 -9.43 15.04 7.29
N GLY A 55 -10.50 14.26 7.36
CA GLY A 55 -11.84 14.75 7.70
C GLY A 55 -12.63 15.25 6.50
N THR A 56 -13.92 15.46 6.73
CA THR A 56 -14.88 15.95 5.74
C THR A 56 -15.87 16.90 6.38
N GLU A 57 -16.35 17.88 5.61
CA GLU A 57 -17.35 18.85 6.06
C GLU A 57 -18.59 18.80 5.15
N GLU A 58 -19.79 18.93 5.73
CA GLU A 58 -21.01 19.12 4.95
C GLU A 58 -21.21 20.61 4.62
N LEU A 59 -21.23 20.95 3.34
CA LEU A 59 -21.53 22.29 2.84
C LEU A 59 -22.89 22.30 2.11
N ILE A 60 -23.52 23.47 2.07
CA ILE A 60 -24.72 23.70 1.26
C ILE A 60 -24.32 24.59 0.08
N ASP A 61 -24.25 24.00 -1.11
CA ASP A 61 -24.06 24.72 -2.37
C ASP A 61 -25.37 24.69 -3.16
N ASN A 62 -25.95 25.86 -3.43
CA ASN A 62 -27.17 26.00 -4.22
C ASN A 62 -28.31 25.05 -3.78
N LYS A 63 -28.55 24.97 -2.47
CA LYS A 63 -29.54 24.08 -1.82
C LYS A 63 -29.25 22.58 -1.94
N LYS A 64 -28.09 22.18 -2.45
CA LYS A 64 -27.62 20.80 -2.45
C LYS A 64 -26.59 20.61 -1.34
N LYS A 65 -26.72 19.49 -0.62
CA LYS A 65 -25.68 19.04 0.30
C LYS A 65 -24.50 18.52 -0.50
N VAL A 66 -23.33 19.07 -0.23
CA VAL A 66 -22.06 18.72 -0.88
C VAL A 66 -21.06 18.41 0.23
N ILE A 67 -20.25 17.38 0.02
CA ILE A 67 -19.19 16.98 0.95
C ILE A 67 -17.90 17.64 0.50
N HIS A 68 -17.33 18.45 1.37
CA HIS A 68 -15.97 18.94 1.26
C HIS A 68 -15.01 17.92 1.86
N TYR A 69 -13.92 17.62 1.15
CA TYR A 69 -12.88 16.71 1.64
C TYR A 69 -11.63 17.52 1.92
N ASN A 70 -11.29 17.68 3.20
CA ASN A 70 -10.21 18.53 3.68
C ASN A 70 -8.84 18.16 3.08
N PHE A 71 -8.70 16.91 2.62
CA PHE A 71 -7.53 16.46 1.88
C PHE A 71 -7.20 17.34 0.65
N PHE A 72 -8.21 17.82 -0.09
CA PHE A 72 -8.00 18.63 -1.29
C PHE A 72 -7.65 20.09 -0.98
N ASP A 73 -7.65 20.49 0.29
CA ASP A 73 -7.13 21.77 0.74
C ASP A 73 -5.60 21.76 0.86
N ASP A 74 -4.92 20.67 0.48
CA ASP A 74 -3.47 20.51 0.55
C ASP A 74 -2.87 20.79 1.95
N PRO A 75 -3.36 20.10 3.00
CA PRO A 75 -2.90 20.32 4.37
C PRO A 75 -1.41 19.98 4.56
N LEU A 76 -0.85 19.11 3.70
CA LEU A 76 0.57 18.74 3.72
C LEU A 76 1.50 19.88 3.28
N ASN A 77 1.05 20.78 2.42
CA ASN A 77 1.85 21.92 1.95
C ASN A 77 1.20 23.27 2.27
N GLN A 78 0.44 23.34 3.37
CA GLN A 78 -0.16 24.58 3.88
C GLN A 78 -1.03 25.31 2.84
N GLY A 79 -1.77 24.53 2.05
CA GLY A 79 -2.71 25.07 1.06
C GLY A 79 -2.08 25.65 -0.20
N LYS A 80 -0.80 25.38 -0.46
CA LYS A 80 -0.12 25.83 -1.69
C LYS A 80 -0.85 25.39 -2.97
N ASP A 81 -1.43 24.20 -2.94
CA ASP A 81 -2.14 23.58 -4.05
C ASP A 81 -3.61 23.27 -3.75
N SER A 82 -4.22 24.00 -2.81
CA SER A 82 -5.64 23.84 -2.45
C SER A 82 -6.53 23.96 -3.68
N ILE A 83 -7.57 23.13 -3.73
CA ILE A 83 -8.53 23.09 -4.82
C ILE A 83 -9.86 23.68 -4.34
N PHE A 84 -10.30 24.75 -4.98
CA PHE A 84 -11.54 25.45 -4.65
C PHE A 84 -12.58 25.34 -5.78
N GLY A 85 -13.86 25.28 -5.43
CA GLY A 85 -14.97 25.34 -6.39
C GLY A 85 -15.16 24.08 -7.22
N LEU A 86 -14.55 22.97 -6.82
CA LEU A 86 -14.66 21.66 -7.49
C LEU A 86 -15.27 20.59 -6.58
N GLU A 87 -16.05 20.98 -5.58
CA GLU A 87 -16.59 20.08 -4.55
C GLU A 87 -17.47 18.98 -5.18
N ILE A 88 -18.35 19.32 -6.13
CA ILE A 88 -19.17 18.33 -6.85
C ILE A 88 -18.30 17.36 -7.69
N PRO A 89 -17.37 17.82 -8.55
CA PRO A 89 -16.41 16.93 -9.23
C PRO A 89 -15.58 16.05 -8.28
N LEU A 90 -15.07 16.61 -7.18
CA LEU A 90 -14.27 15.89 -6.18
C LEU A 90 -15.12 14.83 -5.48
N MET A 91 -16.36 15.15 -5.09
CA MET A 91 -17.30 14.15 -4.59
C MET A 91 -17.54 13.00 -5.56
N ARG A 92 -17.70 13.29 -6.86
CA ARG A 92 -17.85 12.24 -7.88
C ARG A 92 -16.61 11.36 -7.95
N LEU A 93 -15.41 11.96 -7.95
CA LEU A 93 -14.16 11.23 -7.93
C LEU A 93 -14.04 10.34 -6.69
N VAL A 94 -14.29 10.88 -5.50
CA VAL A 94 -14.21 10.11 -4.25
C VAL A 94 -15.28 9.01 -4.21
N ASN A 95 -16.47 9.22 -4.76
CA ASN A 95 -17.49 8.18 -4.88
C ASN A 95 -17.06 7.03 -5.83
N VAL A 96 -16.34 7.33 -6.90
CA VAL A 96 -15.73 6.31 -7.77
C VAL A 96 -14.70 5.50 -6.98
N ILE A 97 -13.83 6.16 -6.22
CA ILE A 97 -12.82 5.51 -5.36
C ILE A 97 -13.49 4.65 -4.28
N LYS A 98 -14.54 5.16 -3.61
CA LYS A 98 -15.35 4.43 -2.63
C LYS A 98 -15.95 3.17 -3.23
N SER A 99 -16.54 3.28 -4.43
CA SER A 99 -17.15 2.15 -5.12
C SER A 99 -16.13 1.06 -5.47
N ALA A 100 -14.91 1.47 -5.88
CA ALA A 100 -13.80 0.57 -6.11
C ALA A 100 -13.27 -0.07 -4.81
N ALA A 101 -13.20 0.68 -3.71
CA ALA A 101 -12.83 0.16 -2.39
C ALA A 101 -13.83 -0.92 -1.90
N MET A 102 -15.12 -0.73 -2.18
CA MET A 102 -16.17 -1.71 -1.89
C MET A 102 -16.18 -2.91 -2.87
N GLY A 103 -15.47 -2.81 -4.00
CA GLY A 103 -15.32 -3.90 -4.97
C GLY A 103 -16.54 -4.09 -5.87
N TYR A 104 -17.24 -3.00 -6.20
CA TYR A 104 -18.41 -3.00 -7.09
C TYR A 104 -18.05 -3.01 -8.59
N GLY A 105 -16.84 -3.44 -8.95
CA GLY A 105 -16.33 -3.54 -10.33
C GLY A 105 -15.70 -2.27 -10.86
N THR A 106 -15.82 -1.13 -10.15
CA THR A 106 -15.18 0.14 -10.50
C THR A 106 -13.66 0.05 -10.44
N GLU A 107 -13.10 -0.88 -9.66
CA GLU A 107 -11.66 -1.12 -9.54
C GLU A 107 -11.00 -1.63 -10.83
N LYS A 108 -11.79 -2.07 -11.81
CA LYS A 108 -11.31 -2.54 -13.12
C LYS A 108 -11.38 -1.46 -14.21
N ARG A 109 -11.75 -0.22 -13.86
CA ARG A 109 -11.99 0.87 -14.82
C ARG A 109 -10.89 1.93 -14.74
N VAL A 110 -10.55 2.49 -15.90
CA VAL A 110 -9.66 3.66 -15.98
C VAL A 110 -10.45 4.91 -15.58
N ILE A 111 -9.91 5.71 -14.66
CA ILE A 111 -10.46 7.02 -14.29
C ILE A 111 -9.79 8.07 -15.18
N LEU A 112 -10.59 8.73 -16.02
CA LEU A 112 -10.12 9.82 -16.87
C LEU A 112 -10.61 11.16 -16.31
N LEU A 113 -9.67 11.99 -15.86
CA LEU A 113 -9.96 13.38 -15.51
C LEU A 113 -9.93 14.22 -16.80
N HIS A 114 -11.08 14.70 -17.25
CA HIS A 114 -11.21 15.56 -18.43
C HIS A 114 -11.85 16.90 -18.08
N GLY A 115 -11.50 17.96 -18.80
CA GLY A 115 -12.00 19.31 -18.56
C GLY A 115 -11.11 20.39 -19.17
N PRO A 116 -11.54 21.67 -19.15
CA PRO A 116 -10.79 22.80 -19.71
C PRO A 116 -9.38 22.96 -19.12
N VAL A 117 -8.50 23.67 -19.81
CA VAL A 117 -7.18 24.03 -19.26
C VAL A 117 -7.38 24.83 -17.96
N GLY A 118 -6.54 24.58 -16.95
CA GLY A 118 -6.65 25.24 -15.64
C GLY A 118 -7.66 24.62 -14.67
N SER A 119 -8.36 23.53 -15.02
CA SER A 119 -9.37 22.90 -14.14
C SER A 119 -8.79 21.95 -13.07
N SER A 120 -7.60 22.24 -12.53
CA SER A 120 -6.93 21.48 -11.45
C SER A 120 -6.70 19.96 -11.64
N LYS A 121 -6.87 19.39 -12.84
CA LYS A 121 -6.72 17.94 -13.09
C LYS A 121 -5.37 17.37 -12.65
N SER A 122 -4.28 18.01 -13.07
CA SER A 122 -2.92 17.60 -12.68
C SER A 122 -2.65 17.84 -11.21
N THR A 123 -3.27 18.89 -10.63
CA THR A 123 -3.21 19.18 -9.19
C THR A 123 -3.85 18.07 -8.37
N ILE A 124 -5.05 17.62 -8.75
CA ILE A 124 -5.73 16.47 -8.11
C ILE A 124 -4.83 15.24 -8.11
N ALA A 125 -4.30 14.86 -9.29
CA ALA A 125 -3.43 13.69 -9.41
C ALA A 125 -2.17 13.84 -8.54
N ARG A 126 -1.57 15.02 -8.51
CA ARG A 126 -0.38 15.29 -7.70
C ARG A 126 -0.66 15.26 -6.20
N LEU A 127 -1.78 15.83 -5.75
CA LEU A 127 -2.19 15.76 -4.33
C LEU A 127 -2.39 14.30 -3.92
N ILE A 128 -3.09 13.50 -4.72
CA ILE A 128 -3.29 12.07 -4.46
C ILE A 128 -1.96 11.32 -4.32
N LYS A 129 -1.01 11.54 -5.23
CA LYS A 129 0.31 10.89 -5.17
C LYS A 129 1.07 11.28 -3.90
N LYS A 130 1.20 12.58 -3.61
CA LYS A 130 1.84 13.07 -2.39
C LYS A 130 1.15 12.57 -1.12
N GLY A 131 -0.18 12.54 -1.13
CA GLY A 131 -0.98 12.01 -0.03
C GLY A 131 -0.68 10.54 0.22
N LEU A 132 -0.58 9.72 -0.84
CA LEU A 132 -0.29 8.28 -0.71
C LEU A 132 1.12 8.03 -0.17
N GLU A 133 2.11 8.80 -0.63
CA GLU A 133 3.47 8.74 -0.09
C GLU A 133 3.47 9.05 1.41
N HIS A 134 2.88 10.18 1.81
CA HIS A 134 2.80 10.58 3.21
C HIS A 134 2.03 9.55 4.05
N TYR A 135 0.85 9.14 3.60
CA TYR A 135 0.01 8.18 4.32
C TYR A 135 0.72 6.85 4.52
N SER A 136 1.47 6.38 3.52
CA SER A 136 2.24 5.13 3.64
C SER A 136 3.32 5.16 4.71
N ARG A 137 3.71 6.34 5.21
CA ARG A 137 4.65 6.50 6.34
C ARG A 137 3.97 6.53 7.70
N LEU A 138 2.65 6.72 7.74
CA LEU A 138 1.88 6.70 8.98
C LEU A 138 1.58 5.26 9.39
N PRO A 139 1.41 4.98 10.70
CA PRO A 139 0.97 3.67 11.19
C PRO A 139 -0.36 3.23 10.55
N GLU A 140 -1.28 4.16 10.34
CA GLU A 140 -2.58 3.91 9.73
C GLU A 140 -2.47 3.62 8.25
N GLY A 141 -1.43 4.08 7.55
CA GLY A 141 -1.22 3.74 6.14
C GLY A 141 -0.30 2.56 5.92
N ALA A 142 -0.01 1.80 6.98
CA ALA A 142 0.96 0.73 6.91
C ALA A 142 0.60 -0.36 5.90
N LEU A 143 1.61 -0.78 5.16
CA LEU A 143 1.58 -1.87 4.21
C LEU A 143 2.96 -2.53 4.13
N TYR A 144 2.96 -3.79 3.73
CA TYR A 144 4.11 -4.66 3.76
C TYR A 144 4.29 -5.37 2.42
N THR A 145 5.52 -5.78 2.15
CA THR A 145 5.86 -6.70 1.07
C THR A 145 6.91 -7.67 1.55
N TYR A 146 7.43 -8.51 0.68
CA TYR A 146 8.39 -9.53 1.06
C TYR A 146 9.55 -9.65 0.07
N GLU A 147 10.60 -10.30 0.55
CA GLU A 147 11.76 -10.72 -0.20
C GLU A 147 12.12 -12.16 0.17
N TRP A 148 12.69 -12.86 -0.81
CA TRP A 148 13.16 -14.23 -0.66
C TRP A 148 14.61 -14.23 -0.21
N HIS A 149 14.95 -15.05 0.79
CA HIS A 149 16.29 -15.28 1.29
C HIS A 149 16.69 -16.72 0.96
N LEU A 150 17.43 -16.91 -0.12
CA LEU A 150 17.67 -18.21 -0.73
C LEU A 150 18.90 -18.90 -0.16
N PRO A 151 18.84 -20.23 0.04
CA PRO A 151 20.01 -21.02 0.37
C PRO A 151 20.95 -21.09 -0.85
N GLU A 152 22.25 -21.29 -0.62
CA GLU A 152 23.30 -21.21 -1.65
C GLU A 152 23.00 -22.10 -2.87
N GLU A 153 22.42 -23.28 -2.63
CA GLU A 153 22.05 -24.26 -3.65
C GLU A 153 21.00 -23.74 -4.64
N LEU A 154 20.17 -22.77 -4.22
CA LEU A 154 19.05 -22.24 -5.03
C LEU A 154 19.27 -20.82 -5.55
N GLN A 155 20.41 -20.19 -5.24
CA GLN A 155 20.72 -18.84 -5.73
C GLN A 155 20.83 -18.78 -7.26
N HIS A 156 21.09 -19.90 -7.93
CA HIS A 156 21.10 -19.97 -9.39
C HIS A 156 19.75 -19.57 -10.03
N VAL A 157 18.64 -19.71 -9.30
CA VAL A 157 17.28 -19.33 -9.74
C VAL A 157 17.12 -17.81 -9.87
N THR A 158 17.92 -17.05 -9.11
CA THR A 158 17.91 -15.59 -9.05
C THR A 158 19.18 -14.98 -9.64
N GLY A 159 19.90 -15.73 -10.48
CA GLY A 159 21.14 -15.24 -11.11
C GLY A 159 22.32 -15.10 -10.14
N GLY A 160 22.30 -15.82 -9.02
CA GLY A 160 23.34 -15.81 -7.98
C GLY A 160 23.03 -14.90 -6.79
N GLU A 161 21.86 -14.25 -6.74
CA GLU A 161 21.49 -13.37 -5.63
C GLU A 161 20.88 -14.15 -4.46
N ALA A 162 21.48 -14.02 -3.27
CA ALA A 162 20.96 -14.60 -2.04
C ALA A 162 19.63 -13.97 -1.59
N VAL A 163 19.41 -12.69 -1.90
CA VAL A 163 18.18 -11.96 -1.54
C VAL A 163 17.48 -11.50 -2.80
N PHE A 164 16.23 -11.89 -2.98
CA PHE A 164 15.41 -11.52 -4.14
C PHE A 164 14.10 -10.86 -3.70
N PRO A 165 14.00 -9.53 -3.79
CA PRO A 165 12.77 -8.80 -3.49
C PRO A 165 11.62 -9.18 -4.43
N SER A 166 10.39 -9.22 -3.91
CA SER A 166 9.20 -9.40 -4.77
C SER A 166 9.14 -8.28 -5.83
N PRO A 167 9.25 -8.58 -7.13
CA PRO A 167 9.31 -7.53 -8.17
C PRO A 167 8.05 -6.67 -8.24
N MET A 168 6.90 -7.24 -7.86
CA MET A 168 5.60 -6.57 -7.89
C MET A 168 5.20 -5.97 -6.53
N ASN A 169 6.11 -5.96 -5.54
CA ASN A 169 5.83 -5.57 -4.16
C ASN A 169 4.52 -6.18 -3.64
N GLU A 170 4.37 -7.50 -3.80
CA GLU A 170 3.11 -8.17 -3.53
C GLU A 170 2.82 -8.26 -2.04
N GLU A 171 1.53 -8.42 -1.77
CA GLU A 171 1.00 -8.68 -0.43
C GLU A 171 1.46 -10.06 0.08
N PRO A 172 2.14 -10.17 1.23
CA PRO A 172 2.68 -11.44 1.72
C PRO A 172 1.63 -12.55 1.91
N LEU A 173 0.37 -12.24 2.26
CA LEU A 173 -0.70 -13.25 2.38
C LEU A 173 -0.95 -14.01 1.06
N ARG A 174 -0.43 -13.55 -0.09
CA ARG A 174 -0.47 -14.31 -1.35
C ARG A 174 0.41 -15.55 -1.33
N LEU A 175 1.41 -15.63 -0.46
CA LEU A 175 2.28 -16.80 -0.27
C LEU A 175 1.52 -18.00 0.32
N ILE A 176 0.36 -17.75 0.93
CA ILE A 176 -0.58 -18.80 1.33
C ILE A 176 -1.35 -19.23 0.07
N PRO A 177 -1.37 -20.53 -0.28
CA PRO A 177 -2.17 -21.07 -1.37
C PRO A 177 -3.64 -20.61 -1.29
N GLU A 178 -4.24 -20.29 -2.43
CA GLU A 178 -5.56 -19.66 -2.50
C GLU A 178 -6.64 -20.51 -1.81
N GLU A 179 -6.56 -21.82 -1.96
CA GLU A 179 -7.45 -22.81 -1.35
C GLU A 179 -7.37 -22.84 0.20
N TRP A 180 -6.24 -22.45 0.80
CA TRP A 180 -6.05 -22.48 2.26
C TRP A 180 -6.49 -21.17 2.91
N ARG A 181 -6.50 -20.06 2.16
CA ARG A 181 -6.78 -18.72 2.70
C ARG A 181 -8.09 -18.62 3.48
N PRO A 182 -9.24 -19.20 3.05
CA PRO A 182 -10.47 -19.13 3.83
C PRO A 182 -10.32 -19.73 5.23
N GLN A 183 -9.70 -20.91 5.32
CA GLN A 183 -9.46 -21.59 6.60
C GLN A 183 -8.45 -20.81 7.46
N VAL A 184 -7.37 -20.30 6.86
CA VAL A 184 -6.38 -19.50 7.58
C VAL A 184 -6.99 -18.20 8.10
N PHE A 185 -7.81 -17.50 7.32
CA PHE A 185 -8.47 -16.28 7.76
C PHE A 185 -9.46 -16.54 8.90
N GLU A 186 -10.15 -17.69 8.89
CA GLU A 186 -10.97 -18.13 10.01
C GLU A 186 -10.12 -18.42 11.26
N MET A 187 -9.02 -19.17 11.12
CA MET A 187 -8.09 -19.46 12.22
C MET A 187 -7.49 -18.19 12.85
N LEU A 188 -7.22 -17.17 12.03
CA LEU A 188 -6.69 -15.88 12.48
C LEU A 188 -7.78 -14.95 13.05
N GLY A 189 -9.07 -15.34 13.02
CA GLY A 189 -10.18 -14.52 13.50
C GLY A 189 -10.56 -13.35 12.57
N LEU A 190 -10.24 -13.45 11.28
CA LEU A 190 -10.40 -12.38 10.28
C LEU A 190 -11.70 -12.47 9.48
N SER A 191 -12.49 -13.54 9.65
CA SER A 191 -13.73 -13.78 8.88
C SER A 191 -14.88 -12.83 9.21
N GLY A 192 -14.86 -12.15 10.38
CA GLY A 192 -15.93 -11.28 10.86
C GLY A 192 -15.72 -9.78 10.68
N LEU A 193 -14.68 -9.38 9.93
CA LEU A 193 -14.34 -7.97 9.77
C LEU A 193 -15.41 -7.21 8.97
N GLU A 194 -15.71 -5.97 9.37
CA GLU A 194 -16.62 -5.08 8.63
C GLU A 194 -16.23 -4.94 7.16
N ARG A 195 -14.91 -4.93 6.89
CA ARG A 195 -14.33 -4.98 5.56
C ARG A 195 -13.57 -6.29 5.41
N PRO A 196 -14.11 -7.27 4.65
CA PRO A 196 -13.44 -8.55 4.46
C PRO A 196 -12.11 -8.37 3.70
N LEU A 197 -11.14 -9.23 4.01
CA LEU A 197 -9.87 -9.29 3.31
C LEU A 197 -10.08 -9.62 1.83
N LYS A 198 -9.46 -8.83 0.96
CA LYS A 198 -9.56 -9.00 -0.50
C LYS A 198 -8.22 -9.43 -1.10
N ILE A 199 -7.71 -10.56 -0.65
CA ILE A 199 -6.45 -11.15 -1.17
C ILE A 199 -6.78 -12.02 -2.38
N LYS A 200 -6.63 -11.44 -3.57
CA LYS A 200 -6.94 -12.11 -4.85
C LYS A 200 -5.69 -12.53 -5.59
N GLY A 201 -5.80 -13.62 -6.32
CA GLY A 201 -4.78 -14.13 -7.24
C GLY A 201 -3.64 -14.83 -6.53
N ASP A 202 -2.68 -15.24 -7.34
CA ASP A 202 -1.48 -15.94 -6.95
C ASP A 202 -0.26 -15.01 -7.05
N ILE A 203 0.88 -15.41 -6.50
CA ILE A 203 2.14 -14.68 -6.60
C ILE A 203 2.60 -14.55 -8.06
N ASN A 204 3.37 -13.50 -8.31
CA ASN A 204 3.91 -13.17 -9.62
C ASN A 204 4.83 -14.29 -10.17
N PRO A 205 5.07 -14.36 -11.50
CA PRO A 205 5.81 -15.46 -12.10
C PRO A 205 7.21 -15.71 -11.52
N ALA A 206 7.96 -14.66 -11.17
CA ALA A 206 9.30 -14.80 -10.60
C ALA A 206 9.25 -15.38 -9.18
N CYS A 207 8.36 -14.86 -8.33
CA CYS A 207 8.16 -15.41 -6.98
C CYS A 207 7.60 -16.84 -7.03
N ARG A 208 6.74 -17.16 -8.00
CA ARG A 208 6.21 -18.51 -8.22
C ARG A 208 7.30 -19.51 -8.59
N LEU A 209 8.24 -19.10 -9.44
CA LEU A 209 9.40 -19.92 -9.79
C LEU A 209 10.20 -20.26 -8.54
N ILE A 210 10.57 -19.25 -7.75
CA ILE A 210 11.31 -19.43 -6.49
C ILE A 210 10.56 -20.34 -5.52
N PHE A 211 9.27 -20.06 -5.29
CA PHE A 211 8.40 -20.86 -4.44
C PHE A 211 8.41 -22.34 -4.85
N ARG A 212 8.29 -22.62 -6.16
CA ARG A 212 8.27 -23.99 -6.68
C ARG A 212 9.60 -24.71 -6.45
N GLU A 213 10.73 -24.06 -6.71
CA GLU A 213 12.06 -24.69 -6.51
C GLU A 213 12.31 -24.96 -5.02
N LEU A 214 11.92 -24.05 -4.13
CA LEU A 214 11.97 -24.28 -2.68
C LEU A 214 11.05 -25.43 -2.25
N MET A 215 9.82 -25.49 -2.76
CA MET A 215 8.91 -26.62 -2.49
C MET A 215 9.52 -27.96 -2.94
N ALA A 216 10.16 -28.01 -4.11
CA ALA A 216 10.83 -29.21 -4.59
C ALA A 216 12.02 -29.60 -3.69
N HIS A 217 12.84 -28.63 -3.32
CA HIS A 217 13.99 -28.81 -2.43
C HIS A 217 13.57 -29.35 -1.05
N TYR A 218 12.51 -28.81 -0.47
CA TYR A 218 11.97 -29.24 0.83
C TYR A 218 10.91 -30.35 0.72
N LYS A 219 10.83 -31.04 -0.42
CA LYS A 219 9.93 -32.20 -0.63
C LYS A 219 8.46 -31.90 -0.31
N GLY A 220 8.02 -30.67 -0.55
CA GLY A 220 6.66 -30.20 -0.35
C GLY A 220 6.35 -29.60 1.03
N ASP A 221 7.34 -29.44 1.91
CA ASP A 221 7.12 -28.80 3.22
C ASP A 221 7.01 -27.26 3.08
N TRP A 222 5.77 -26.76 3.05
CA TRP A 222 5.47 -25.33 2.97
C TRP A 222 6.07 -24.53 4.12
N SER A 223 6.12 -25.10 5.33
CA SER A 223 6.63 -24.40 6.52
C SER A 223 8.09 -24.04 6.33
N ARG A 224 8.88 -24.96 5.76
CA ARG A 224 10.28 -24.74 5.39
C ARG A 224 10.44 -23.68 4.31
N VAL A 225 9.56 -23.66 3.30
CA VAL A 225 9.62 -22.63 2.24
C VAL A 225 9.42 -21.24 2.81
N ILE A 226 8.50 -21.08 3.77
CA ILE A 226 8.20 -19.78 4.37
C ILE A 226 9.30 -19.28 5.31
N GLU A 227 10.17 -20.14 5.83
CA GLU A 227 11.38 -19.72 6.55
C GLU A 227 12.30 -18.84 5.68
N HIS A 228 12.21 -18.95 4.34
CA HIS A 228 12.95 -18.12 3.39
C HIS A 228 12.29 -16.77 3.08
N ILE A 229 11.18 -16.44 3.74
CA ILE A 229 10.49 -15.17 3.55
C ILE A 229 10.91 -14.17 4.63
N ARG A 230 11.38 -13.01 4.19
CA ARG A 230 11.48 -11.82 5.03
C ARG A 230 10.44 -10.82 4.58
N VAL A 231 9.53 -10.50 5.49
CA VAL A 231 8.53 -9.45 5.29
C VAL A 231 9.16 -8.13 5.70
N LYS A 232 8.88 -7.07 4.95
CA LYS A 232 9.37 -5.72 5.22
C LYS A 232 8.30 -4.68 5.02
N ARG A 233 8.44 -3.59 5.77
CA ARG A 233 7.63 -2.39 5.61
C ARG A 233 7.83 -1.81 4.21
N LEU A 234 6.74 -1.48 3.53
CA LEU A 234 6.78 -0.83 2.23
C LEU A 234 6.31 0.63 2.35
N VAL A 235 7.17 1.56 1.94
CA VAL A 235 6.87 2.99 1.84
C VAL A 235 6.69 3.33 0.37
N LEU A 236 5.57 3.96 0.04
CA LEU A 236 5.27 4.38 -1.33
C LEU A 236 6.11 5.60 -1.70
N SER A 237 6.55 5.66 -2.95
CA SER A 237 7.35 6.77 -3.46
C SER A 237 7.13 6.94 -4.95
N GLU A 238 6.68 8.12 -5.39
CA GLU A 238 6.61 8.46 -6.80
C GLU A 238 8.02 8.57 -7.41
N ALA A 239 8.94 9.25 -6.71
CA ALA A 239 10.30 9.48 -7.20
C ALA A 239 11.05 8.17 -7.48
N ASN A 240 10.90 7.19 -6.59
CA ASN A 240 11.53 5.88 -6.72
C ASN A 240 10.65 4.86 -7.46
N ARG A 241 9.46 5.26 -7.95
CA ARG A 241 8.48 4.40 -8.64
C ARG A 241 8.03 3.18 -7.81
N ILE A 242 7.91 3.36 -6.49
CA ILE A 242 7.49 2.32 -5.56
C ILE A 242 5.99 2.47 -5.30
N GLY A 243 5.20 1.59 -5.93
CA GLY A 243 3.73 1.55 -5.84
C GLY A 243 2.99 2.76 -6.45
N ILE A 244 3.70 3.81 -6.84
CA ILE A 244 3.17 4.96 -7.61
C ILE A 244 3.95 5.04 -8.91
N GLY A 245 3.30 4.66 -10.01
CA GLY A 245 3.86 4.76 -11.36
C GLY A 245 3.39 6.03 -12.06
N THR A 246 4.32 6.75 -12.69
CA THR A 246 4.02 7.86 -13.60
C THR A 246 4.55 7.49 -14.99
N PHE A 247 3.66 7.43 -15.97
CA PHE A 247 4.03 7.30 -17.38
C PHE A 247 3.84 8.68 -18.02
N GLN A 248 4.96 9.36 -18.28
CA GLN A 248 4.97 10.52 -19.16
C GLN A 248 5.30 10.03 -20.57
N PRO A 249 4.42 10.25 -21.57
CA PRO A 249 4.74 10.02 -22.96
C PRO A 249 5.83 10.97 -23.46
#